data_AF-A0A349K181-F1
#
_entry.id   AF-A0A349K181-F1
#
_cell.length_a   1.000
_cell.length_b   1.000
_cell.length_c   1.000
_cell.angle_alpha   90.00
_cell.angle_beta   90.00
_cell.angle_gamma   90.00
#
_symmetry.space_group_name_H-M   'P 1'
#
loop_
_entity.id
_entity.type
_entity.pdbx_description
1 polymer ?
#
loop_
_entity_poly.entity_id
_entity_poly.type
_entity_poly.pdbx_seq_one_letter_code
_entity_poly.pdbx_strand_id
1 'polypeptide(L)'
;MKRIPRCRLLAVVLAFSMTVPVLADVAETVEKYRTSFEKRMNAELDEHGKAARDLRLNYLEVLNKLKVELGRAENLKGATQVLAEIEMIEDGEESKELPADADFRFKRVREKWERGLAEIRSARSKKLKTTVEFYLKALDIEKRRLTRAGEIKEALVIEEEEKRVGDLPEVKALANTPEPGQPADEDLQDLALASRGAKASGGKEADLMIDGKTKHDKHKGYAYATNPCSFMVDLGAVHTINRIRLFLYDLDNRRYGYRIFVSEDGASWNQVRSNPRARGGWQEIGLEDTKLQFIRVHGLSNTENRNFHVVEIEAYGS
;
A
#
# COMPACT_ATOMS: atom_id res chain seq x y z
N MET A 1 -48.99 40.20 2.81
CA MET A 1 -48.55 38.85 3.22
C MET A 1 -48.30 38.03 1.95
N LYS A 2 -47.03 37.87 1.56
CA LYS A 2 -46.61 37.17 0.33
C LYS A 2 -46.66 35.65 0.54
N ARG A 3 -47.44 34.93 -0.26
CA ARG A 3 -47.41 33.46 -0.31
C ARG A 3 -46.31 33.02 -1.27
N ILE A 4 -45.34 32.28 -0.74
CA ILE A 4 -44.25 31.65 -1.48
C ILE A 4 -44.80 30.37 -2.12
N PRO A 5 -44.64 30.11 -3.43
CA PRO A 5 -44.97 28.81 -4.00
C PRO A 5 -43.83 27.82 -3.73
N ARG A 6 -44.18 26.65 -3.19
CA ARG A 6 -43.26 25.53 -3.03
C ARG A 6 -42.84 25.01 -4.40
N CYS A 7 -41.59 25.26 -4.76
CA CYS A 7 -40.94 24.66 -5.92
C CYS A 7 -40.72 23.17 -5.63
N ARG A 8 -41.46 22.29 -6.31
CA ARG A 8 -41.18 20.85 -6.35
C ARG A 8 -39.98 20.65 -7.28
N LEU A 9 -38.81 20.42 -6.72
CA LEU A 9 -37.66 19.95 -7.49
C LEU A 9 -37.96 18.51 -7.93
N LEU A 10 -38.20 18.34 -9.23
CA LEU A 10 -38.39 17.05 -9.87
C LEU A 10 -37.07 16.28 -9.73
N ALA A 11 -37.03 15.25 -8.89
CA ALA A 11 -35.96 14.27 -8.94
C ALA A 11 -36.13 13.47 -10.23
N VAL A 12 -35.29 13.73 -11.22
CA VAL A 12 -35.14 12.86 -12.39
C VAL A 12 -34.49 11.58 -11.88
N VAL A 13 -35.31 10.63 -11.45
CA VAL A 13 -34.91 9.24 -11.31
C VAL A 13 -34.77 8.74 -12.74
N LEU A 14 -33.54 8.71 -13.24
CA LEU A 14 -33.17 7.95 -14.43
C LEU A 14 -33.33 6.47 -14.09
N ALA A 15 -34.57 6.00 -14.14
CA ALA A 15 -34.89 4.60 -14.19
C ALA A 15 -34.40 4.10 -15.54
N PHE A 16 -33.16 3.60 -15.58
CA PHE A 16 -32.70 2.77 -16.67
C PHE A 16 -33.52 1.48 -16.62
N SER A 17 -34.64 1.50 -17.34
CA SER A 17 -35.40 0.32 -17.72
C SER A 17 -34.44 -0.63 -18.43
N MET A 18 -33.86 -1.57 -17.70
CA MET A 18 -33.18 -2.72 -18.29
C MET A 18 -34.26 -3.64 -18.85
N THR A 19 -34.74 -3.30 -20.05
CA THR A 19 -35.18 -4.31 -21.00
C THR A 19 -34.03 -5.29 -21.16
N VAL A 20 -34.20 -6.49 -20.60
CA VAL A 20 -33.27 -7.61 -20.71
C VAL A 20 -33.13 -7.93 -22.21
N PRO A 21 -31.95 -7.76 -22.83
CA PRO A 21 -31.77 -8.26 -24.18
C PRO A 21 -31.75 -9.78 -24.13
N VAL A 22 -32.52 -10.36 -25.05
CA VAL A 22 -32.43 -11.72 -25.56
C VAL A 22 -30.96 -12.12 -25.74
N LEU A 23 -30.60 -13.31 -25.23
CA LEU A 23 -29.36 -14.09 -25.46
C LEU A 23 -28.26 -13.35 -26.23
N ALA A 24 -27.56 -12.42 -25.58
CA ALA A 24 -26.26 -12.00 -26.06
C ALA A 24 -25.27 -13.15 -25.79
N ASP A 25 -24.42 -13.46 -26.75
CA ASP A 25 -23.31 -14.39 -26.56
C ASP A 25 -22.50 -13.91 -25.34
N VAL A 26 -22.12 -14.83 -24.44
CA VAL A 26 -21.33 -14.49 -23.26
C VAL A 26 -20.01 -13.84 -23.67
N ALA A 27 -19.47 -14.21 -24.83
CA ALA A 27 -18.31 -13.55 -25.44
C ALA A 27 -18.55 -12.06 -25.74
N GLU A 28 -19.71 -11.70 -26.28
CA GLU A 28 -20.10 -10.31 -26.58
C GLU A 28 -20.25 -9.49 -25.29
N THR A 29 -20.80 -10.11 -24.24
CA THR A 29 -20.94 -9.48 -22.92
C THR A 29 -19.58 -9.20 -22.29
N VAL A 30 -18.65 -10.17 -22.36
CA VAL A 30 -17.26 -10.00 -21.91
C VAL A 30 -16.56 -8.90 -22.69
N GLU A 31 -16.69 -8.90 -24.02
CA GLU A 31 -16.06 -7.90 -24.89
C GLU A 31 -16.56 -6.48 -24.58
N LYS A 32 -17.87 -6.32 -24.34
CA LYS A 32 -18.45 -5.04 -23.92
C LYS A 32 -17.90 -4.56 -22.59
N TYR A 33 -17.79 -5.46 -21.60
CA TYR A 33 -17.23 -5.11 -20.30
C TYR A 33 -15.74 -4.78 -20.40
N ARG A 34 -15.00 -5.55 -21.20
CA ARG A 34 -13.57 -5.34 -21.47
C ARG A 34 -13.33 -3.99 -22.11
N THR A 35 -14.04 -3.65 -23.20
CA THR A 35 -13.92 -2.36 -23.88
C THR A 35 -14.20 -1.19 -22.92
N SER A 36 -15.21 -1.34 -22.08
CA SER A 36 -15.55 -0.33 -21.06
C SER A 36 -14.48 -0.20 -19.97
N PHE A 37 -13.88 -1.32 -19.58
CA PHE A 37 -12.78 -1.38 -18.61
C PHE A 37 -11.50 -0.76 -19.17
N GLU A 38 -11.06 -1.17 -20.36
CA GLU A 38 -9.86 -0.66 -21.03
C GLU A 38 -9.97 0.84 -21.30
N LYS A 39 -11.13 1.31 -21.77
CA LYS A 39 -11.36 2.75 -21.96
C LYS A 39 -11.17 3.54 -20.66
N ARG A 40 -11.71 3.05 -19.55
CA ARG A 40 -11.53 3.69 -18.23
C ARG A 40 -10.07 3.61 -17.80
N MET A 41 -9.46 2.44 -17.86
CA MET A 41 -8.07 2.21 -17.47
C MET A 41 -7.11 3.15 -18.20
N ASN A 42 -7.22 3.24 -19.53
CA ASN A 42 -6.39 4.10 -20.35
C ASN A 42 -6.60 5.59 -20.02
N ALA A 43 -7.86 6.01 -19.80
CA ALA A 43 -8.15 7.39 -19.40
C ALA A 43 -7.48 7.76 -18.05
N GLU A 44 -7.53 6.87 -17.06
CA GLU A 44 -6.86 7.11 -15.77
C GLU A 44 -5.32 7.16 -15.93
N LEU A 45 -4.75 6.26 -16.74
CA LEU A 45 -3.31 6.25 -17.01
C LEU A 45 -2.85 7.53 -17.73
N ASP A 46 -3.63 8.00 -18.70
CA ASP A 46 -3.36 9.23 -19.43
C ASP A 46 -3.45 10.47 -18.54
N GLU A 47 -4.47 10.55 -17.68
CA GLU A 47 -4.67 11.66 -16.74
C GLU A 47 -3.49 11.77 -15.76
N HIS A 48 -3.13 10.66 -15.11
CA HIS A 48 -2.02 10.65 -14.15
C HIS A 48 -0.66 10.77 -14.83
N GLY A 49 -0.50 10.23 -16.03
CA GLY A 49 0.69 10.43 -16.86
C GLY A 49 0.87 11.90 -17.25
N LYS A 50 -0.22 12.60 -17.57
CA LYS A 50 -0.21 14.04 -17.82
C LYS A 50 0.17 14.83 -16.57
N ALA A 51 -0.44 14.52 -15.42
CA ALA A 51 -0.11 15.17 -14.16
C ALA A 51 1.38 15.03 -13.80
N ALA A 52 1.98 13.85 -14.04
CA ALA A 52 3.40 13.64 -13.81
C ALA A 52 4.29 14.48 -14.74
N ARG A 53 3.91 14.61 -16.03
CA ARG A 53 4.61 15.49 -16.98
C ARG A 53 4.51 16.96 -16.59
N ASP A 54 3.32 17.42 -16.21
CA ASP A 54 3.08 18.80 -15.80
C ASP A 54 3.88 19.14 -14.53
N LEU A 55 3.94 18.21 -13.57
CA LEU A 55 4.77 18.35 -12.38
C LEU A 55 6.26 18.44 -12.75
N ARG A 56 6.75 17.64 -13.73
CA ARG A 56 8.16 17.63 -14.16
C ARG A 56 8.54 18.98 -14.78
N LEU A 57 7.68 19.53 -15.62
CA LEU A 57 7.88 20.85 -16.22
C LEU A 57 7.97 21.94 -15.16
N ASN A 58 7.07 21.93 -14.17
CA ASN A 58 7.12 22.87 -13.05
C ASN A 58 8.40 22.70 -12.22
N TYR A 59 8.84 21.46 -11.99
CA TYR A 59 10.08 21.20 -11.27
C TYR A 59 11.31 21.77 -11.99
N LEU A 60 11.43 21.54 -13.30
CA LEU A 60 12.48 22.11 -14.14
C LEU A 60 12.46 23.65 -14.14
N GLU A 61 11.29 24.27 -14.16
CA GLU A 61 11.16 25.73 -14.06
C GLU A 61 11.70 26.26 -12.72
N VAL A 62 11.36 25.60 -11.62
CA VAL A 62 11.83 25.98 -10.28
C VAL A 62 13.33 25.76 -10.12
N LEU A 63 13.88 24.66 -10.64
CA LEU A 63 15.32 24.40 -10.63
C LEU A 63 16.09 25.46 -11.43
N ASN A 64 15.59 25.85 -12.61
CA ASN A 64 16.23 26.89 -13.41
C ASN A 64 16.26 28.24 -12.69
N LYS A 65 15.20 28.61 -11.97
CA LYS A 65 15.18 29.81 -11.12
C LYS A 65 16.19 29.69 -9.96
N LEU A 66 16.19 28.55 -9.27
CA LEU A 66 17.10 28.29 -8.16
C LEU A 66 18.57 28.34 -8.57
N LYS A 67 18.92 27.78 -9.74
CA LYS A 67 20.26 27.86 -10.33
C LYS A 67 20.76 29.31 -10.43
N VAL A 68 19.91 30.20 -10.94
CA VAL A 68 20.24 31.63 -11.07
C VAL A 68 20.40 32.30 -9.70
N GLU A 69 19.53 31.98 -8.73
CA GLU A 69 19.61 32.51 -7.37
C GLU A 69 20.89 32.07 -6.65
N LEU A 70 21.28 30.81 -6.77
CA LEU A 70 22.51 30.28 -6.18
C LEU A 70 23.75 30.90 -6.81
N GLY A 71 23.75 31.12 -8.13
CA GLY A 71 24.81 31.84 -8.82
C GLY A 71 24.96 33.28 -8.32
N ARG A 72 23.84 34.00 -8.12
CA ARG A 72 23.85 35.37 -7.54
C ARG A 72 24.32 35.41 -6.09
N ALA A 73 24.13 34.33 -5.34
CA ALA A 73 24.59 34.18 -3.96
C ALA A 73 26.03 33.66 -3.85
N GLU A 74 26.77 33.56 -4.97
CA GLU A 74 28.12 32.99 -5.05
C GLU A 74 28.23 31.53 -4.57
N ASN A 75 27.09 30.83 -4.43
CA ASN A 75 27.06 29.41 -4.12
C ASN A 75 27.19 28.57 -5.40
N LEU A 76 28.39 28.60 -5.99
CA LEU A 76 28.69 27.89 -7.25
C LEU A 76 28.50 26.38 -7.11
N LYS A 77 28.88 25.80 -5.97
CA LYS A 77 28.71 24.37 -5.70
C LYS A 77 27.23 23.96 -5.76
N GLY A 78 26.36 24.70 -5.07
CA GLY A 78 24.92 24.46 -5.11
C GLY A 78 24.33 24.66 -6.51
N ALA A 79 24.79 25.69 -7.24
CA ALA A 79 24.36 25.93 -8.63
C ALA A 79 24.75 24.78 -9.57
N THR A 80 25.95 24.20 -9.41
CA THR A 80 26.39 23.02 -10.17
C THR A 80 25.58 21.78 -9.83
N GLN A 81 25.26 21.56 -8.55
CA GLN A 81 24.39 20.44 -8.13
C GLN A 81 22.99 20.55 -8.75
N VAL A 82 22.41 21.76 -8.78
CA VAL A 82 21.11 22.01 -9.42
C VAL A 82 21.18 21.85 -10.94
N LEU A 83 22.30 22.24 -11.57
CA LEU A 83 22.50 22.04 -13.00
C LEU A 83 22.55 20.55 -13.38
N ALA A 84 23.31 19.76 -12.63
CA ALA A 84 23.41 18.31 -12.84
C ALA A 84 22.02 17.63 -12.73
N GLU A 85 21.20 18.07 -11.76
CA GLU A 85 19.82 17.58 -11.63
C GLU A 85 18.94 17.94 -12.83
N ILE A 86 19.08 19.14 -13.39
CA ILE A 86 18.34 19.54 -14.60
C ILE A 86 18.73 18.66 -15.78
N GLU A 87 20.03 18.46 -16.00
CA GLU A 87 20.55 17.61 -17.09
C GLU A 87 20.03 16.17 -16.97
N MET A 88 20.14 15.58 -15.78
CA MET A 88 19.62 14.24 -15.47
C MET A 88 18.12 14.12 -15.79
N ILE A 89 17.33 15.11 -15.36
CA ILE A 89 15.89 15.10 -15.61
C ILE A 89 15.60 15.29 -17.09
N GLU A 90 16.31 16.14 -17.83
CA GLU A 90 16.10 16.37 -19.26
C GLU A 90 16.41 15.11 -20.07
N ASP A 91 17.48 14.38 -19.71
CA ASP A 91 17.88 13.12 -20.31
C ASP A 91 16.93 11.96 -19.97
N GLY A 92 15.97 12.18 -19.07
CA GLY A 92 14.97 11.20 -18.68
C GLY A 92 15.49 10.15 -17.71
N GLU A 93 16.66 10.38 -17.10
CA GLU A 93 17.16 9.55 -16.01
C GLU A 93 16.33 9.78 -14.74
N GLU A 94 16.15 8.71 -13.96
CA GLU A 94 15.52 8.82 -12.65
C GLU A 94 16.52 9.49 -11.70
N SER A 95 16.07 10.56 -11.03
CA SER A 95 16.99 11.38 -10.28
C SER A 95 17.44 10.68 -8.99
N LYS A 96 18.75 10.73 -8.76
CA LYS A 96 19.48 10.07 -7.68
C LYS A 96 19.30 10.80 -6.35
N GLU A 97 19.70 10.15 -5.26
CA GLU A 97 19.74 10.79 -3.94
C GLU A 97 20.55 12.08 -3.97
N LEU A 98 20.02 13.11 -3.30
CA LEU A 98 20.72 14.38 -3.20
C LEU A 98 21.98 14.24 -2.33
N PRO A 99 23.09 14.89 -2.72
CA PRO A 99 24.27 14.98 -1.86
C PRO A 99 23.92 15.52 -0.46
N ALA A 100 24.51 14.93 0.59
CA ALA A 100 24.26 15.35 1.97
C ALA A 100 24.57 16.83 2.21
N ASP A 101 25.51 17.39 1.45
CA ASP A 101 25.96 18.77 1.50
C ASP A 101 25.19 19.71 0.54
N ALA A 102 24.10 19.25 -0.09
CA ALA A 102 23.28 20.06 -0.98
C ALA A 102 22.65 21.27 -0.28
N ASP A 103 22.53 22.39 -1.01
CA ASP A 103 21.90 23.62 -0.51
C ASP A 103 20.45 23.34 -0.04
N PHE A 104 20.09 23.87 1.13
CA PHE A 104 18.78 23.63 1.74
C PHE A 104 17.61 24.05 0.85
N ARG A 105 17.79 25.06 -0.02
CA ARG A 105 16.77 25.48 -0.99
C ARG A 105 16.55 24.40 -2.03
N PHE A 106 17.61 23.73 -2.46
CA PHE A 106 17.53 22.62 -3.41
C PHE A 106 16.86 21.41 -2.77
N LYS A 107 17.25 21.03 -1.55
CA LYS A 107 16.58 19.97 -0.77
C LYS A 107 15.07 20.22 -0.64
N ARG A 108 14.67 21.44 -0.26
CA ARG A 108 13.25 21.80 -0.14
C ARG A 108 12.48 21.73 -1.47
N VAL A 109 13.13 22.08 -2.57
CA VAL A 109 12.54 22.01 -3.92
C VAL A 109 12.37 20.55 -4.34
N ARG A 110 13.36 19.70 -4.03
CA ARG A 110 13.32 18.25 -4.25
C ARG A 110 12.23 17.55 -3.43
N GLU A 111 12.15 17.83 -2.13
CA GLU A 111 11.12 17.25 -1.25
C GLU A 111 9.69 17.54 -1.75
N LYS A 112 9.45 18.74 -2.32
CA LYS A 112 8.15 19.08 -2.92
C LYS A 112 7.86 18.28 -4.18
N TRP A 113 8.87 18.08 -5.02
CA TRP A 113 8.78 17.27 -6.24
C TRP A 113 8.47 15.80 -5.90
N GLU A 114 9.24 15.20 -5.00
CA GLU A 114 9.06 13.82 -4.54
C GLU A 114 7.68 13.61 -3.91
N ARG A 115 7.23 14.56 -3.07
CA ARG A 115 5.88 14.52 -2.51
C ARG A 115 4.80 14.57 -3.58
N GLY A 116 4.94 15.47 -4.56
CA GLY A 116 4.00 15.57 -5.68
C GLY A 116 3.95 14.28 -6.52
N LEU A 117 5.11 13.66 -6.79
CA LEU A 117 5.17 12.37 -7.47
C LEU A 117 4.49 11.26 -6.64
N ALA A 118 4.73 11.22 -5.33
CA ALA A 118 4.12 10.26 -4.43
C ALA A 118 2.58 10.42 -4.37
N GLU A 119 2.08 11.66 -4.33
CA GLU A 119 0.65 11.96 -4.38
C GLU A 119 0.02 11.49 -5.69
N ILE A 120 0.67 11.74 -6.84
CA ILE A 120 0.20 11.27 -8.15
C ILE A 120 0.19 9.74 -8.21
N ARG A 121 1.26 9.08 -7.76
CA ARG A 121 1.37 7.61 -7.71
C ARG A 121 0.28 7.00 -6.82
N SER A 122 0.04 7.57 -5.64
CA SER A 122 -0.99 7.13 -4.70
C SER A 122 -2.41 7.32 -5.26
N ALA A 123 -2.70 8.49 -5.82
CA ALA A 123 -4.00 8.78 -6.45
C ALA A 123 -4.27 7.81 -7.62
N ARG A 124 -3.26 7.61 -8.48
CA ARG A 124 -3.30 6.63 -9.57
C ARG A 124 -3.60 5.23 -9.04
N SER A 125 -2.83 4.74 -8.07
CA SER A 125 -3.00 3.39 -7.52
C SER A 125 -4.42 3.18 -6.97
N LYS A 126 -4.91 4.12 -6.16
CA LYS A 126 -6.27 4.06 -5.58
C LYS A 126 -7.36 3.99 -6.66
N LYS A 127 -7.20 4.79 -7.71
CA LYS A 127 -8.18 4.88 -8.80
C LYS A 127 -8.16 3.64 -9.68
N LEU A 128 -6.98 3.15 -10.06
CA LEU A 128 -6.83 1.90 -10.81
C LEU A 128 -7.38 0.71 -10.00
N LYS A 129 -7.06 0.60 -8.70
CA LYS A 129 -7.59 -0.45 -7.81
C LYS A 129 -9.11 -0.46 -7.81
N THR A 130 -9.74 0.71 -7.70
CA THR A 130 -11.19 0.85 -7.74
C THR A 130 -11.77 0.38 -9.08
N THR A 131 -11.15 0.76 -10.21
CA THR A 131 -11.58 0.35 -11.56
C THR A 131 -11.47 -1.16 -11.77
N VAL A 132 -10.37 -1.77 -11.31
CA VAL A 132 -10.15 -3.22 -11.34
C VAL A 132 -11.20 -3.95 -10.49
N GLU A 133 -11.43 -3.49 -9.26
CA GLU A 133 -12.42 -4.10 -8.37
C GLU A 133 -13.84 -4.08 -8.95
N PHE A 134 -14.24 -2.97 -9.58
CA PHE A 134 -15.55 -2.89 -10.23
C PHE A 134 -15.67 -3.87 -11.39
N TYR A 135 -14.62 -4.03 -12.18
CA TYR A 135 -14.63 -4.95 -13.32
C TYR A 135 -14.66 -6.41 -12.88
N LEU A 136 -13.79 -6.80 -11.94
CA LEU A 136 -13.77 -8.16 -11.39
C LEU A 136 -15.08 -8.52 -10.69
N LYS A 137 -15.73 -7.58 -9.99
CA LYS A 137 -17.07 -7.79 -9.41
C LYS A 137 -18.13 -8.05 -10.48
N ALA A 138 -18.08 -7.33 -11.61
CA ALA A 138 -19.02 -7.55 -12.71
C ALA A 138 -18.82 -8.95 -13.34
N LEU A 139 -17.56 -9.38 -13.52
CA LEU A 139 -17.23 -10.72 -14.00
C LEU A 139 -17.71 -11.80 -13.01
N ASP A 140 -17.44 -11.67 -11.71
CA ASP A 140 -17.85 -12.65 -10.70
C ASP A 140 -19.38 -12.80 -10.61
N ILE A 141 -20.13 -11.70 -10.73
CA ILE A 141 -21.61 -11.73 -10.78
C ILE A 141 -22.08 -12.56 -11.98
N GLU A 142 -21.48 -12.35 -13.15
CA GLU A 142 -21.86 -13.04 -14.37
C GLU A 142 -21.46 -14.52 -14.33
N LYS A 143 -20.26 -14.83 -13.84
CA LYS A 143 -19.79 -16.20 -13.59
C LYS A 143 -20.74 -16.96 -12.68
N ARG A 144 -21.21 -16.33 -11.58
CA ARG A 144 -22.18 -16.93 -10.66
C ARG A 144 -23.54 -17.14 -11.32
N ARG A 145 -23.99 -16.22 -12.18
CA ARG A 145 -25.25 -16.36 -12.94
C ARG A 145 -25.18 -17.59 -13.85
N LEU A 146 -24.11 -17.73 -14.63
CA LEU A 146 -23.87 -18.83 -15.57
C LEU A 146 -23.74 -20.17 -14.84
N THR A 147 -23.00 -20.20 -13.73
CA THR A 147 -22.85 -21.41 -12.90
C THR A 147 -24.21 -21.88 -12.36
N ARG A 148 -25.08 -20.96 -11.92
CA ARG A 148 -26.44 -21.29 -11.45
C ARG A 148 -27.38 -21.73 -12.57
N ALA A 149 -27.15 -21.28 -13.80
CA ALA A 149 -27.89 -21.68 -14.98
C ALA A 149 -27.42 -23.04 -15.56
N GLY A 150 -26.29 -23.58 -15.08
CA GLY A 150 -25.69 -24.81 -15.61
C GLY A 150 -24.82 -24.60 -16.86
N GLU A 151 -24.56 -23.34 -17.23
CA GLU A 151 -23.74 -22.92 -18.37
C GLU A 151 -22.25 -22.90 -17.99
N ILE A 152 -21.68 -24.09 -17.77
CA ILE A 152 -20.32 -24.24 -17.22
C ILE A 152 -19.24 -23.82 -18.22
N LYS A 153 -19.44 -24.04 -19.53
CA LYS A 153 -18.47 -23.66 -20.55
C LYS A 153 -18.35 -22.14 -20.65
N GLU A 154 -19.47 -21.46 -20.54
CA GLU A 154 -19.61 -20.02 -20.57
C GLU A 154 -19.04 -19.39 -19.29
N ALA A 155 -19.25 -20.03 -18.13
CA ALA A 155 -18.64 -19.61 -16.88
C ALA A 155 -17.10 -19.70 -16.91
N LEU A 156 -16.54 -20.69 -17.62
CA LEU A 156 -15.09 -20.84 -17.78
C LEU A 156 -14.48 -19.68 -18.59
N VAL A 157 -15.18 -19.17 -19.61
CA VAL A 157 -14.75 -17.99 -20.37
C VAL A 157 -14.61 -16.76 -19.46
N ILE A 158 -15.51 -16.62 -18.47
CA ILE A 158 -15.42 -15.54 -17.47
C ILE A 158 -14.21 -15.72 -16.55
N GLU A 159 -13.95 -16.96 -16.11
CA GLU A 159 -12.80 -17.28 -15.25
C GLU A 159 -11.46 -17.02 -15.96
N GLU A 160 -11.36 -17.34 -17.25
CA GLU A 160 -10.20 -17.01 -18.07
C GLU A 160 -9.98 -15.48 -18.17
N GLU A 161 -11.06 -14.71 -18.30
CA GLU A 161 -10.97 -13.24 -18.32
C GLU A 161 -10.53 -12.66 -16.96
N GLU A 162 -11.06 -13.18 -15.85
CA GLU A 162 -10.61 -12.79 -14.50
C GLU A 162 -9.11 -13.04 -14.32
N LYS A 163 -8.62 -14.21 -14.80
CA LYS A 163 -7.19 -14.55 -14.76
C LYS A 163 -6.37 -13.59 -15.61
N ARG A 164 -6.79 -13.30 -16.85
CA ARG A 164 -6.14 -12.33 -17.74
C ARG A 164 -5.99 -10.97 -17.07
N VAL A 165 -7.05 -10.47 -16.44
CA VAL A 165 -7.04 -9.19 -15.72
C VAL A 165 -6.08 -9.22 -14.54
N GLY A 166 -6.06 -10.31 -13.77
CA GLY A 166 -5.09 -10.51 -12.69
C GLY A 166 -3.64 -10.56 -13.17
N ASP A 167 -3.42 -10.99 -14.41
CA ASP A 167 -2.08 -11.10 -15.01
C ASP A 167 -1.53 -9.80 -15.59
N LEU A 168 -2.36 -8.76 -15.75
CA LEU A 168 -1.95 -7.46 -16.28
C LEU A 168 -0.86 -6.82 -15.39
N PRO A 169 0.17 -6.20 -16.00
CA PRO A 169 1.30 -5.63 -15.27
C PRO A 169 0.87 -4.51 -14.32
N GLU A 170 -0.13 -3.71 -14.69
CA GLU A 170 -0.68 -2.66 -13.82
C GLU A 170 -1.40 -3.27 -12.62
N VAL A 171 -2.13 -4.37 -12.81
CA VAL A 171 -2.87 -5.05 -11.74
C VAL A 171 -1.91 -5.77 -10.80
N LYS A 172 -0.85 -6.39 -11.34
CA LYS A 172 0.26 -6.93 -10.55
C LYS A 172 0.98 -5.84 -9.77
N ALA A 173 1.24 -4.68 -10.40
CA ALA A 173 1.85 -3.54 -9.73
C ALA A 173 0.94 -2.98 -8.61
N LEU A 174 -0.39 -3.00 -8.77
CA LEU A 174 -1.33 -2.66 -7.69
C LEU A 174 -1.31 -3.64 -6.53
N ALA A 175 -1.18 -4.94 -6.81
CA ALA A 175 -1.03 -5.95 -5.76
C ALA A 175 0.29 -5.77 -4.97
N ASN A 176 1.29 -5.18 -5.61
CA ASN A 176 2.58 -4.83 -5.03
C ASN A 176 2.69 -3.35 -4.63
N THR A 177 1.61 -2.54 -4.72
CA THR A 177 1.66 -1.13 -4.32
C THR A 177 1.49 -1.04 -2.81
N PRO A 178 2.49 -0.54 -2.06
CA PRO A 178 2.37 -0.39 -0.61
C PRO A 178 1.23 0.58 -0.27
N GLU A 179 0.47 0.29 0.79
CA GLU A 179 -0.58 1.20 1.26
C GLU A 179 0.01 2.55 1.71
N PRO A 180 -0.73 3.68 1.58
CA PRO A 180 -0.25 4.99 2.02
C PRO A 180 0.10 4.96 3.51
N GLY A 181 1.40 5.02 3.81
CA GLY A 181 1.96 4.82 5.15
C GLY A 181 3.18 3.89 5.17
N GLN A 182 3.39 3.10 4.12
CA GLN A 182 4.62 2.34 3.92
C GLN A 182 5.63 3.19 3.12
N PRO A 183 6.81 3.52 3.68
CA PRO A 183 7.91 4.00 2.85
C PRO A 183 8.24 2.94 1.79
N ALA A 184 8.48 3.41 0.57
CA ALA A 184 9.07 2.61 -0.49
C ALA A 184 10.54 2.36 -0.13
N ASP A 185 10.79 1.36 0.70
CA ASP A 185 12.15 0.86 0.90
C ASP A 185 12.34 -0.37 0.03
N GLU A 186 12.75 -0.13 -1.22
CA GLU A 186 13.29 -1.17 -2.09
C GLU A 186 14.66 -1.69 -1.60
N ASP A 187 15.24 -1.12 -0.53
CA ASP A 187 16.50 -1.58 0.07
C ASP A 187 16.42 -2.06 1.53
N LEU A 188 15.25 -2.06 2.18
CA LEU A 188 15.11 -2.63 3.53
C LEU A 188 14.56 -4.06 3.44
N GLN A 189 15.48 -5.00 3.33
CA GLN A 189 15.17 -6.43 3.38
C GLN A 189 14.61 -6.79 4.76
N ASP A 190 13.37 -7.28 4.83
CA ASP A 190 12.77 -7.75 6.09
C ASP A 190 13.56 -8.94 6.64
N LEU A 191 14.19 -8.73 7.80
CA LEU A 191 15.02 -9.70 8.51
C LEU A 191 14.18 -10.68 9.32
N ALA A 192 12.91 -10.39 9.58
CA ALA A 192 12.02 -11.26 10.33
C ALA A 192 11.43 -12.40 9.49
N LEU A 193 11.57 -12.37 8.16
CA LEU A 193 11.04 -13.38 7.24
C LEU A 193 11.57 -14.80 7.53
N ALA A 194 10.67 -15.78 7.59
CA ALA A 194 11.01 -17.20 7.73
C ALA A 194 11.91 -17.70 6.60
N SER A 195 11.72 -17.18 5.37
CA SER A 195 12.55 -17.51 4.20
C SER A 195 14.02 -17.09 4.37
N ARG A 196 14.33 -16.25 5.37
CA ARG A 196 15.68 -15.79 5.71
C ARG A 196 16.26 -16.48 6.95
N GLY A 197 15.56 -17.48 7.48
CA GLY A 197 16.04 -18.27 8.62
C GLY A 197 15.53 -17.80 9.98
N ALA A 198 14.71 -16.74 10.03
CA ALA A 198 14.03 -16.33 11.24
C ALA A 198 13.03 -17.41 11.69
N LYS A 199 12.78 -17.48 13.00
CA LYS A 199 11.88 -18.46 13.62
C LYS A 199 10.87 -17.76 14.51
N ALA A 200 9.61 -18.09 14.32
CA ALA A 200 8.53 -17.61 15.17
C ALA A 200 8.12 -18.67 16.19
N SER A 201 7.72 -18.22 17.37
CA SER A 201 7.19 -19.08 18.42
C SER A 201 6.20 -18.34 19.31
N GLY A 202 5.45 -19.10 20.11
CA GLY A 202 4.39 -18.57 20.95
C GLY A 202 3.03 -18.53 20.24
N GLY A 203 1.97 -18.85 20.98
CA GLY A 203 0.63 -18.95 20.43
C GLY A 203 0.44 -20.10 19.43
N LYS A 204 -0.69 -20.08 18.75
CA LYS A 204 -1.05 -20.99 17.66
C LYS A 204 -0.71 -20.35 16.32
N GLU A 205 -0.26 -21.15 15.36
CA GLU A 205 0.09 -20.72 14.00
C GLU A 205 1.17 -19.63 13.98
N ALA A 206 2.15 -19.72 14.89
CA ALA A 206 3.20 -18.72 15.08
C ALA A 206 3.97 -18.40 13.80
N ASP A 207 4.20 -19.40 12.94
CA ASP A 207 4.91 -19.26 11.66
C ASP A 207 4.24 -18.25 10.72
N LEU A 208 2.93 -18.01 10.87
CA LEU A 208 2.21 -17.02 10.07
C LEU A 208 2.62 -15.58 10.39
N MET A 209 3.27 -15.31 11.52
CA MET A 209 3.72 -13.95 11.85
C MET A 209 4.91 -13.49 10.98
N ILE A 210 5.53 -14.39 10.23
CA ILE A 210 6.78 -14.15 9.52
C ILE A 210 6.80 -14.81 8.13
N ASP A 211 5.62 -15.10 7.57
CA ASP A 211 5.49 -15.83 6.29
C ASP A 211 5.44 -14.89 5.06
N GLY A 212 5.49 -13.57 5.28
CA GLY A 212 5.43 -12.55 4.25
C GLY A 212 4.04 -12.31 3.70
N LYS A 213 2.97 -12.84 4.32
CA LYS A 213 1.60 -12.72 3.82
C LYS A 213 0.71 -11.94 4.78
N THR A 214 0.27 -10.79 4.28
CA THR A 214 -0.63 -9.89 5.00
C THR A 214 -2.12 -10.18 4.77
N LYS A 215 -2.44 -11.04 3.78
CA LYS A 215 -3.82 -11.41 3.44
C LYS A 215 -4.39 -12.36 4.48
N HIS A 216 -5.46 -11.92 5.14
CA HIS A 216 -6.15 -12.69 6.17
C HIS A 216 -7.67 -12.53 6.08
N ASP A 217 -8.40 -13.48 6.67
CA ASP A 217 -9.86 -13.46 6.76
C ASP A 217 -10.31 -13.64 8.22
N LYS A 218 -11.60 -13.88 8.48
CA LYS A 218 -12.11 -14.03 9.85
C LYS A 218 -11.64 -15.30 10.56
N HIS A 219 -11.08 -16.27 9.84
CA HIS A 219 -10.79 -17.62 10.33
C HIS A 219 -9.32 -18.03 10.20
N LYS A 220 -8.53 -17.41 9.30
CA LYS A 220 -7.12 -17.78 9.06
C LYS A 220 -6.27 -16.60 8.60
N GLY A 221 -4.96 -16.84 8.54
CA GLY A 221 -3.96 -15.86 8.08
C GLY A 221 -3.40 -14.99 9.20
N TYR A 222 -3.37 -15.51 10.43
CA TYR A 222 -2.80 -14.84 11.59
C TYR A 222 -2.44 -15.85 12.68
N ALA A 223 -1.38 -15.56 13.44
CA ALA A 223 -1.12 -16.25 14.70
C ALA A 223 -2.05 -15.73 15.80
N TYR A 224 -2.39 -16.57 16.77
CA TYR A 224 -3.25 -16.17 17.88
C TYR A 224 -3.00 -16.93 19.19
N ALA A 225 -3.29 -16.28 20.32
CA ALA A 225 -3.17 -16.86 21.65
C ALA A 225 -4.12 -16.16 22.63
N THR A 226 -4.50 -16.84 23.71
CA THR A 226 -5.37 -16.24 24.73
C THR A 226 -4.59 -15.23 25.58
N ASN A 227 -5.14 -14.02 25.72
CA ASN A 227 -4.57 -12.94 26.51
C ASN A 227 -4.51 -13.28 28.02
N PRO A 228 -3.45 -12.85 28.74
CA PRO A 228 -2.21 -12.31 28.21
C PRO A 228 -1.32 -13.41 27.61
N CYS A 229 -0.62 -13.10 26.53
CA CYS A 229 0.20 -14.06 25.78
C CYS A 229 1.50 -13.42 25.28
N SER A 230 2.48 -14.26 24.94
CA SER A 230 3.73 -13.82 24.33
C SER A 230 3.94 -14.50 22.98
N PHE A 231 4.26 -13.70 21.99
CA PHE A 231 4.77 -14.11 20.68
C PHE A 231 6.23 -13.69 20.58
N MET A 232 7.04 -14.50 19.92
CA MET A 232 8.48 -14.33 19.86
C MET A 232 8.97 -14.58 18.44
N VAL A 233 9.87 -13.73 17.98
CA VAL A 233 10.61 -13.88 16.72
C VAL A 233 12.09 -13.90 17.07
N ASP A 234 12.80 -14.94 16.64
CA ASP A 234 14.25 -15.07 16.64
C ASP A 234 14.75 -14.83 15.22
N LEU A 235 15.52 -13.76 15.01
CA LEU A 235 16.09 -13.40 13.71
C LEU A 235 17.22 -14.34 13.27
N GLY A 236 17.69 -15.22 14.15
CA GLY A 236 18.77 -16.18 13.88
C GLY A 236 20.18 -15.63 14.07
N ALA A 237 20.36 -14.31 14.03
CA ALA A 237 21.58 -13.60 14.37
C ALA A 237 21.28 -12.21 14.95
N VAL A 238 22.30 -11.56 15.52
CA VAL A 238 22.20 -10.17 15.97
C VAL A 238 22.28 -9.24 14.77
N HIS A 239 21.27 -8.38 14.62
CA HIS A 239 21.19 -7.35 13.59
C HIS A 239 21.06 -5.96 14.21
N THR A 240 21.56 -4.94 13.50
CA THR A 240 21.26 -3.54 13.82
C THR A 240 19.91 -3.21 13.19
N ILE A 241 18.89 -2.95 14.00
CA ILE A 241 17.51 -2.71 13.56
C ILE A 241 17.11 -1.27 13.90
N ASN A 242 16.57 -0.56 12.91
CA ASN A 242 16.05 0.80 13.08
C ASN A 242 14.52 0.88 12.97
N ARG A 243 13.87 -0.19 12.52
CA ARG A 243 12.41 -0.24 12.38
C ARG A 243 11.85 -1.64 12.59
N ILE A 244 10.79 -1.72 13.39
CA ILE A 244 9.93 -2.91 13.53
C ILE A 244 8.52 -2.52 13.09
N ARG A 245 7.85 -3.38 12.32
CA ARG A 245 6.43 -3.24 11.96
C ARG A 245 5.66 -4.44 12.50
N LEU A 246 4.51 -4.19 13.13
CA LEU A 246 3.62 -5.21 13.66
C LEU A 246 2.25 -5.03 13.03
N PHE A 247 1.77 -6.04 12.30
CA PHE A 247 0.43 -6.03 11.73
C PHE A 247 -0.55 -6.76 12.66
N LEU A 248 -1.49 -6.01 13.23
CA LEU A 248 -2.58 -6.56 14.02
C LEU A 248 -3.83 -6.75 13.15
N TYR A 249 -4.59 -7.82 13.40
CA TYR A 249 -5.86 -8.08 12.72
C TYR A 249 -6.77 -6.85 12.68
N ASP A 250 -7.33 -6.54 11.51
CA ASP A 250 -7.97 -5.25 11.23
C ASP A 250 -9.33 -5.33 10.51
N LEU A 251 -9.91 -6.51 10.34
CA LEU A 251 -11.21 -6.68 9.68
C LEU A 251 -12.42 -6.22 10.53
N ASP A 252 -12.19 -5.68 11.73
CA ASP A 252 -13.20 -5.04 12.57
C ASP A 252 -12.61 -3.90 13.41
N ASN A 253 -13.45 -3.27 14.24
CA ASN A 253 -13.11 -2.07 15.00
C ASN A 253 -12.40 -2.34 16.33
N ARG A 254 -11.89 -3.56 16.57
CA ARG A 254 -11.26 -3.92 17.83
C ARG A 254 -10.05 -3.05 18.17
N ARG A 255 -9.74 -2.98 19.47
CA ARG A 255 -8.52 -2.37 19.98
C ARG A 255 -7.69 -3.41 20.70
N TYR A 256 -6.36 -3.28 20.61
CA TYR A 256 -5.39 -4.17 21.23
C TYR A 256 -4.55 -3.45 22.28
N GLY A 257 -4.30 -4.11 23.41
CA GLY A 257 -3.28 -3.73 24.37
C GLY A 257 -2.04 -4.61 24.20
N TYR A 258 -0.86 -4.04 24.00
CA TYR A 258 0.38 -4.80 23.87
C TYR A 258 1.62 -4.03 24.32
N ARG A 259 2.70 -4.78 24.52
CA ARG A 259 4.07 -4.27 24.67
C ARG A 259 5.01 -5.01 23.73
N ILE A 260 6.03 -4.32 23.22
CA ILE A 260 7.10 -4.92 22.42
C ILE A 260 8.39 -4.79 23.20
N PHE A 261 9.09 -5.91 23.30
CA PHE A 261 10.42 -6.00 23.88
C PHE A 261 11.38 -6.53 22.83
N VAL A 262 12.64 -6.10 22.92
CA VAL A 262 13.73 -6.60 22.09
C VAL A 262 14.88 -7.05 22.96
N SER A 263 15.69 -7.98 22.46
CA SER A 263 16.82 -8.55 23.19
C SER A 263 17.92 -8.98 22.23
N GLU A 264 19.17 -8.79 22.62
CA GLU A 264 20.35 -9.30 21.91
C GLU A 264 20.65 -10.75 22.29
N ASP A 265 20.43 -11.13 23.56
CA ASP A 265 20.87 -12.38 24.18
C ASP A 265 19.74 -13.36 24.54
N GLY A 266 18.48 -12.93 24.41
CA GLY A 266 17.29 -13.68 24.82
C GLY A 266 17.02 -13.67 26.34
N ALA A 267 17.92 -13.10 27.14
CA ALA A 267 17.84 -13.06 28.60
C ALA A 267 17.50 -11.65 29.13
N SER A 268 18.10 -10.62 28.55
CA SER A 268 17.96 -9.22 28.90
C SER A 268 17.02 -8.53 27.91
N TRP A 269 15.88 -8.01 28.39
CA TRP A 269 14.81 -7.50 27.54
C TRP A 269 14.58 -6.00 27.73
N ASN A 270 14.67 -5.25 26.63
CA ASN A 270 14.38 -3.82 26.59
C ASN A 270 13.01 -3.56 25.99
N GLN A 271 12.15 -2.82 26.69
CA GLN A 271 10.84 -2.45 26.15
C GLN A 271 10.97 -1.28 25.17
N VAL A 272 10.60 -1.49 23.90
CA VAL A 272 10.66 -0.47 22.84
C VAL A 272 9.30 0.15 22.53
N ARG A 273 8.20 -0.55 22.87
CA ARG A 273 6.84 -0.01 22.69
C ARG A 273 5.90 -0.50 23.78
N SER A 274 4.99 0.36 24.21
CA SER A 274 3.83 0.01 25.03
C SER A 274 2.62 0.77 24.52
N ASN A 275 1.58 0.06 24.07
CA ASN A 275 0.33 0.66 23.63
C ASN A 275 -0.86 -0.07 24.26
N PRO A 276 -1.60 0.54 25.20
CA PRO A 276 -2.71 -0.11 25.87
C PRO A 276 -3.99 -0.17 25.02
N ARG A 277 -4.06 0.54 23.88
CA ARG A 277 -5.30 0.66 23.08
C ARG A 277 -5.03 0.95 21.59
N ALA A 278 -4.15 0.18 20.98
CA ALA A 278 -3.85 0.23 19.55
C ALA A 278 -5.07 -0.12 18.69
N ARG A 279 -5.16 0.44 17.49
CA ARG A 279 -6.11 -0.03 16.47
C ARG A 279 -5.57 -1.32 15.83
N GLY A 280 -6.43 -2.10 15.18
CA GLY A 280 -5.97 -3.04 14.15
C GLY A 280 -5.23 -2.30 13.04
N GLY A 281 -4.44 -3.02 12.26
CA GLY A 281 -3.60 -2.45 11.20
C GLY A 281 -2.12 -2.48 11.56
N TRP A 282 -1.32 -1.88 10.68
CA TRP A 282 0.11 -1.70 10.89
C TRP A 282 0.42 -0.79 12.08
N GLN A 283 1.33 -1.25 12.92
CA GLN A 283 1.96 -0.50 13.99
C GLN A 283 3.43 -0.36 13.65
N GLU A 284 3.90 0.88 13.49
CA GLU A 284 5.31 1.13 13.19
C GLU A 284 6.06 1.57 14.45
N ILE A 285 7.24 1.00 14.65
CA ILE A 285 8.11 1.25 15.79
C ILE A 285 9.49 1.59 15.25
N GLY A 286 9.81 2.89 15.23
CA GLY A 286 11.17 3.36 14.97
C GLY A 286 12.07 3.13 16.19
N LEU A 287 13.31 2.75 15.94
CA LEU A 287 14.37 2.51 16.90
C LEU A 287 15.60 3.35 16.52
N GLU A 288 16.44 3.67 17.50
CA GLU A 288 17.77 4.22 17.26
C GLU A 288 18.73 3.06 17.04
N ASP A 289 19.02 2.70 15.77
CA ASP A 289 19.98 1.66 15.31
C ASP A 289 20.36 0.64 16.39
N THR A 290 19.39 -0.18 16.80
CA THR A 290 19.47 -1.01 18.01
C THR A 290 19.92 -2.42 17.63
N LYS A 291 20.97 -2.92 18.27
CA LYS A 291 21.39 -4.32 18.14
C LYS A 291 20.40 -5.26 18.84
N LEU A 292 19.83 -6.20 18.10
CA LEU A 292 18.92 -7.20 18.64
C LEU A 292 18.90 -8.47 17.78
N GLN A 293 18.57 -9.60 18.40
CA GLN A 293 18.28 -10.87 17.73
C GLN A 293 16.82 -11.30 17.96
N PHE A 294 16.25 -10.95 19.12
CA PHE A 294 14.92 -11.40 19.51
C PHE A 294 13.94 -10.25 19.62
N ILE A 295 12.73 -10.45 19.10
CA ILE A 295 11.58 -9.56 19.26
C ILE A 295 10.51 -10.33 20.01
N ARG A 296 9.93 -9.74 21.05
CA ARG A 296 8.83 -10.30 21.82
C ARG A 296 7.64 -9.35 21.84
N VAL A 297 6.51 -9.81 21.31
CA VAL A 297 5.22 -9.12 21.41
C VAL A 297 4.44 -9.71 22.57
N HIS A 298 4.26 -8.92 23.63
CA HIS A 298 3.44 -9.28 24.78
C HIS A 298 2.03 -8.74 24.55
N GLY A 299 1.11 -9.61 24.12
CA GLY A 299 -0.31 -9.32 23.98
C GLY A 299 -0.98 -9.29 25.34
N LEU A 300 -1.62 -8.17 25.69
CA LEU A 300 -2.25 -7.94 27.00
C LEU A 300 -3.78 -8.07 26.93
N SER A 301 -4.40 -7.54 25.88
CA SER A 301 -5.85 -7.51 25.74
C SER A 301 -6.31 -7.24 24.31
N ASN A 302 -7.57 -7.54 24.03
CA ASN A 302 -8.32 -6.90 22.95
C ASN A 302 -9.78 -6.61 23.39
N THR A 303 -10.54 -5.81 22.64
CA THR A 303 -11.91 -5.38 23.03
C THR A 303 -13.06 -6.30 22.59
N GLU A 304 -12.84 -7.25 21.68
CA GLU A 304 -13.90 -8.09 21.10
C GLU A 304 -13.94 -9.50 21.71
N ASN A 305 -12.78 -10.08 22.04
CA ASN A 305 -12.71 -11.44 22.56
C ASN A 305 -11.46 -11.64 23.45
N ARG A 306 -11.14 -12.89 23.79
CA ARG A 306 -10.00 -13.23 24.66
C ARG A 306 -8.69 -13.50 23.93
N ASN A 307 -8.64 -13.46 22.59
CA ASN A 307 -7.44 -13.83 21.83
C ASN A 307 -6.67 -12.61 21.31
N PHE A 308 -5.37 -12.56 21.51
CA PHE A 308 -4.51 -11.66 20.74
C PHE A 308 -4.26 -12.24 19.35
N HIS A 309 -4.25 -11.41 18.31
CA HIS A 309 -4.01 -11.86 16.94
C HIS A 309 -2.91 -11.02 16.31
N VAL A 310 -1.92 -11.69 15.71
CA VAL A 310 -0.81 -11.08 14.99
C VAL A 310 -0.85 -11.62 13.56
N VAL A 311 -0.94 -10.71 12.59
CA VAL A 311 -0.92 -11.06 11.17
C VAL A 311 0.52 -11.20 10.70
N GLU A 312 1.36 -10.19 10.93
CA GLU A 312 2.76 -10.17 10.45
C GLU A 312 3.64 -9.35 11.40
N ILE A 313 4.92 -9.68 11.49
CA ILE A 313 5.99 -8.94 12.16
C ILE A 313 7.14 -8.80 11.18
N GLU A 314 7.55 -7.56 10.92
CA GLU A 314 8.67 -7.24 10.05
C GLU A 314 9.75 -6.47 10.83
N ALA A 315 11.02 -6.68 10.49
CA ALA A 315 12.16 -6.00 11.11
C ALA A 315 13.17 -5.55 10.05
N TYR A 316 13.59 -4.29 10.12
CA TYR A 316 14.45 -3.65 9.13
C TYR A 316 15.64 -2.97 9.80
N GLY A 317 16.83 -3.17 9.22
CA GLY A 317 18.08 -2.57 9.65
C GLY A 317 18.56 -1.47 8.72
N SER A 318 19.41 -0.56 9.20
CA SER A 318 20.06 0.47 8.36
C SER A 318 21.05 -0.10 7.34
#